data_AF-A0A1H6IG32-F1
#
_entry.id   AF-A0A1H6IG32-F1
#
_cell.length_a   1.000
_cell.length_b   1.000
_cell.length_c   1.000
_cell.angle_alpha   90.00
_cell.angle_beta   90.00
_cell.angle_gamma   90.00
#
_symmetry.space_group_name_H-M   'P 1'
#
loop_
_entity.id
_entity.type
_entity.pdbx_description
1 polymer ?
#
loop_
_entity_poly.entity_id
_entity_poly.type
_entity_poly.pdbx_seq_one_letter_code
_entity_poly.pdbx_strand_id
1 'polypeptide(L)'
;MTVDLPDDQRLLLDGLLVRLESIRDSTALARFMAEVLNSLLRRRGDAEFRETIQAAFADGLIAHTLDEQKALAAEVIRVVIVKRPEIALAWQMANAASPPAVGARRAADAPTAASPEAPVAPPAAAPSDDYLYAEAEAGLGRYVADIVTRRLAQLQVPPAALPSAAYHSGRPFFLFDPALAQVLGDFVAGPFLRYCRDGMERRVYRPCEGGVPVGDEAWAAYMADKRDPVWAILLDRLARLSAAYKAAEAKQSAGEGGDPGYRLVEVPVTRPRHYAILGVEFALGHVTTTRKIKVKTPPANALEPSEREALDLLAELRHLAERARIDLPDSVDYQFLRTLFDFNVRQFVAIRDELMGLIANAGTSGPFLLERLHAIDDVLSNILADILGLMLFTRHGDGRFGLSDFYYFCQGAARDFSAVSETRPFSVIEIASRPRELVLQVREGLRRRVHPDKLLSAVEKLLECWTVIGRTRFGDELDHGLAMFDSFAPLFADDPDREVIAEITRMVRGQLMTGGASRESLMLAVGRAYEPIGRRTAGRY
;
A
#
# COMPACT_ATOMS: atom_id res chain seq x y z
N MET A 1 -38.32 -20.38 -3.37
CA MET A 1 -37.88 -19.97 -2.02
C MET A 1 -37.26 -18.59 -2.12
N THR A 2 -37.97 -17.56 -1.69
CA THR A 2 -37.51 -16.16 -1.69
C THR A 2 -36.65 -15.94 -0.47
N VAL A 3 -35.33 -15.90 -0.66
CA VAL A 3 -34.40 -15.43 0.36
C VAL A 3 -34.63 -13.94 0.51
N ASP A 4 -34.99 -13.48 1.71
CA ASP A 4 -35.15 -12.06 1.98
C ASP A 4 -33.79 -11.36 1.86
N LEU A 5 -33.67 -10.53 0.84
CA LEU A 5 -32.51 -9.67 0.62
C LEU A 5 -32.49 -8.55 1.67
N PRO A 6 -31.32 -8.23 2.26
CA PRO A 6 -31.10 -7.01 3.04
C PRO A 6 -31.59 -5.75 2.30
N ASP A 7 -32.07 -4.74 3.03
CA ASP A 7 -32.73 -3.56 2.44
C ASP A 7 -31.83 -2.76 1.47
N ASP A 8 -30.52 -2.76 1.71
CA ASP A 8 -29.49 -2.17 0.85
C ASP A 8 -29.34 -2.92 -0.50
N GLN A 9 -29.45 -4.24 -0.47
CA GLN A 9 -29.42 -5.08 -1.67
C GLN A 9 -30.74 -5.02 -2.44
N ARG A 10 -31.87 -4.84 -1.74
CA ARG A 10 -33.17 -4.57 -2.38
C ARG A 10 -33.15 -3.24 -3.13
N LEU A 11 -32.65 -2.17 -2.52
CA LEU A 11 -32.56 -0.86 -3.19
C LEU A 11 -31.71 -0.90 -4.48
N LEU A 12 -30.57 -1.62 -4.45
CA LEU A 12 -29.75 -1.83 -5.64
C LEU A 12 -30.48 -2.66 -6.71
N LEU A 13 -31.14 -3.74 -6.29
CA LEU A 13 -31.92 -4.59 -7.20
C LEU A 13 -33.06 -3.80 -7.85
N ASP A 14 -33.87 -3.10 -7.07
CA ASP A 14 -35.01 -2.31 -7.55
C ASP A 14 -34.55 -1.23 -8.53
N GLY A 15 -33.45 -0.54 -8.24
CA GLY A 15 -32.87 0.46 -9.15
C GLY A 15 -32.40 -0.11 -10.49
N LEU A 16 -31.83 -1.32 -10.49
CA LEU A 16 -31.44 -2.02 -11.72
C LEU A 16 -32.65 -2.56 -12.49
N LEU A 17 -33.68 -3.03 -11.79
CA LEU A 17 -34.92 -3.53 -12.40
C LEU A 17 -35.73 -2.40 -13.07
N VAL A 18 -35.82 -1.22 -12.44
CA VAL A 18 -36.46 -0.04 -13.06
C VAL A 18 -35.75 0.37 -14.36
N ARG A 19 -34.41 0.32 -14.38
CA ARG A 19 -33.63 0.58 -15.60
C ARG A 19 -33.84 -0.50 -16.66
N LEU A 20 -33.92 -1.75 -16.26
CA LEU A 20 -34.17 -2.89 -17.14
C LEU A 20 -35.53 -2.78 -17.84
N GLU A 21 -36.57 -2.31 -17.15
CA GLU A 21 -37.89 -2.04 -17.74
C GLU A 21 -37.82 -0.99 -18.86
N SER A 22 -36.97 0.04 -18.71
CA SER A 22 -36.85 1.16 -19.65
C SER A 22 -36.17 0.82 -20.99
N ILE A 23 -35.56 -0.37 -21.11
CA ILE A 23 -34.82 -0.80 -22.30
C ILE A 23 -35.78 -1.24 -23.41
N ARG A 24 -35.55 -0.81 -24.65
CA ARG A 24 -36.50 -0.99 -25.76
C ARG A 24 -36.08 -2.01 -26.83
N ASP A 25 -34.84 -2.50 -26.80
CA ASP A 25 -34.35 -3.48 -27.76
C ASP A 25 -33.30 -4.42 -27.15
N SER A 26 -33.11 -5.58 -27.79
CA SER A 26 -32.24 -6.67 -27.31
C SER A 26 -30.75 -6.30 -27.34
N THR A 27 -30.34 -5.40 -28.22
CA THR A 27 -28.93 -4.94 -28.32
C THR A 27 -28.58 -4.04 -27.13
N ALA A 28 -29.48 -3.12 -26.78
CA ALA A 28 -29.37 -2.28 -25.60
C ALA A 28 -29.45 -3.10 -24.31
N LEU A 29 -30.24 -4.18 -24.29
CA LEU A 29 -30.31 -5.13 -23.18
C LEU A 29 -28.99 -5.88 -23.00
N ALA A 30 -28.38 -6.41 -24.07
CA ALA A 30 -27.10 -7.09 -24.01
C ALA A 30 -25.98 -6.15 -23.53
N ARG A 31 -25.95 -4.90 -24.00
CA ARG A 31 -25.00 -3.88 -23.55
C ARG A 31 -25.21 -3.53 -22.07
N PHE A 32 -26.47 -3.32 -21.66
CA PHE A 32 -26.80 -3.06 -20.26
C PHE A 32 -26.36 -4.21 -19.34
N MET A 33 -26.62 -5.46 -19.73
CA MET A 33 -26.22 -6.63 -18.94
C MET A 33 -24.71 -6.80 -18.89
N ALA A 34 -23.99 -6.51 -19.99
CA ALA A 34 -22.53 -6.49 -20.00
C ALA A 34 -21.97 -5.43 -19.04
N GLU A 35 -22.54 -4.22 -19.03
CA GLU A 35 -22.17 -3.14 -18.12
C GLU A 35 -22.45 -3.49 -16.66
N VAL A 36 -23.63 -4.06 -16.38
CA VAL A 36 -24.03 -4.48 -15.02
C VAL A 36 -23.10 -5.60 -14.53
N LEU A 37 -22.88 -6.65 -15.33
CA LEU A 37 -21.99 -7.75 -14.94
C LEU A 37 -20.52 -7.31 -14.80
N ASN A 38 -20.03 -6.41 -15.66
CA ASN A 38 -18.70 -5.81 -15.51
C ASN A 38 -18.57 -4.99 -14.22
N SER A 39 -19.63 -4.30 -13.83
CA SER A 39 -19.65 -3.51 -12.60
C SER A 39 -19.77 -4.39 -11.35
N LEU A 40 -20.53 -5.49 -11.43
CA LEU A 40 -20.75 -6.41 -10.31
C LEU A 40 -19.59 -7.42 -10.11
N LEU A 41 -18.90 -7.85 -11.17
CA LEU A 41 -17.85 -8.88 -11.12
C LEU A 41 -16.46 -8.28 -11.43
N ARG A 42 -15.89 -7.55 -10.47
CA ARG A 42 -14.64 -6.76 -10.67
C ARG A 42 -13.33 -7.48 -10.32
N ARG A 43 -13.34 -8.69 -9.74
CA ARG A 43 -12.10 -9.37 -9.32
C ARG A 43 -11.43 -10.07 -10.50
N ARG A 44 -10.09 -10.16 -10.45
CA ARG A 44 -9.25 -10.79 -11.49
C ARG A 44 -9.61 -12.26 -11.77
N GLY A 45 -10.09 -12.99 -10.76
CA GLY A 45 -10.53 -14.39 -10.87
C GLY A 45 -11.96 -14.59 -11.39
N ASP A 46 -12.75 -13.52 -11.54
CA ASP A 46 -14.13 -13.60 -12.04
C ASP A 46 -14.21 -13.43 -13.57
N ALA A 47 -13.08 -13.22 -14.26
CA ALA A 47 -13.04 -12.91 -15.69
C ALA A 47 -13.61 -14.06 -16.55
N GLU A 48 -13.20 -15.31 -16.29
CA GLU A 48 -13.70 -16.50 -16.99
C GLU A 48 -15.18 -16.77 -16.69
N PHE A 49 -15.59 -16.59 -15.43
CA PHE A 49 -16.99 -16.74 -15.03
C PHE A 49 -17.90 -15.68 -15.67
N ARG A 50 -17.42 -14.43 -15.74
CA ARG A 50 -18.10 -13.32 -16.40
C ARG A 50 -18.23 -13.55 -17.91
N GLU A 51 -17.17 -13.99 -18.56
CA GLU A 51 -17.18 -14.32 -19.99
C GLU A 51 -18.13 -15.48 -20.27
N THR A 52 -18.14 -16.50 -19.41
CA THR A 52 -19.07 -17.65 -19.50
C THR A 52 -20.52 -17.23 -19.32
N ILE A 53 -20.84 -16.37 -18.34
CA ILE A 53 -22.21 -15.85 -18.14
C ILE A 53 -22.62 -14.93 -19.28
N GLN A 54 -21.72 -14.07 -19.78
CA GLN A 54 -22.01 -13.18 -20.89
C GLN A 54 -22.24 -13.95 -22.19
N ALA A 55 -21.45 -15.00 -22.45
CA ALA A 55 -21.64 -15.90 -23.58
C ALA A 55 -22.94 -16.71 -23.44
N ALA A 56 -23.20 -17.32 -22.28
CA ALA A 56 -24.43 -18.07 -22.02
C ALA A 56 -25.69 -17.18 -22.08
N PHE A 57 -25.58 -15.92 -21.64
CA PHE A 57 -26.66 -14.94 -21.76
C PHE A 57 -26.86 -14.54 -23.22
N ALA A 58 -25.80 -14.20 -23.96
CA ALA A 58 -25.89 -13.85 -25.39
C ALA A 58 -26.47 -14.98 -26.25
N ASP A 59 -26.05 -16.22 -26.01
CA ASP A 59 -26.57 -17.41 -26.70
C ASP A 59 -28.04 -17.69 -26.31
N GLY A 60 -28.39 -17.48 -25.04
CA GLY A 60 -29.76 -17.62 -24.54
C GLY A 60 -30.73 -16.57 -25.08
N LEU A 61 -30.26 -15.36 -25.43
CA LEU A 61 -31.12 -14.28 -25.95
C LEU A 61 -31.72 -14.60 -27.33
N ILE A 62 -31.09 -15.44 -28.15
CA ILE A 62 -31.43 -15.62 -29.58
C ILE A 62 -32.82 -16.26 -29.78
N ALA A 63 -33.34 -17.00 -28.80
CA ALA A 63 -34.61 -17.73 -28.90
C ALA A 63 -35.79 -17.12 -28.12
N HIS A 64 -35.61 -15.99 -27.44
CA HIS A 64 -36.58 -15.43 -26.49
C HIS A 64 -37.16 -14.07 -26.91
N THR A 65 -38.41 -13.80 -26.53
CA THR A 65 -39.02 -12.47 -26.73
C THR A 65 -38.38 -11.43 -25.79
N LEU A 66 -38.42 -10.13 -26.13
CA LEU A 66 -37.76 -9.08 -25.33
C LEU A 66 -38.22 -9.08 -23.85
N ASP A 67 -39.49 -9.41 -23.58
CA ASP A 67 -40.01 -9.48 -22.23
C ASP A 67 -39.46 -10.70 -21.46
N GLU A 68 -39.29 -11.84 -22.14
CA GLU A 68 -38.61 -13.02 -21.59
C GLU A 68 -37.13 -12.76 -21.34
N GLN A 69 -36.47 -12.04 -22.26
CA GLN A 69 -35.06 -11.63 -22.11
C GLN A 69 -34.86 -10.70 -20.90
N LYS A 70 -35.80 -9.77 -20.66
CA LYS A 70 -35.81 -8.90 -19.47
C LYS A 70 -36.08 -9.70 -18.19
N ALA A 71 -37.00 -10.66 -18.22
CA ALA A 71 -37.27 -11.52 -17.06
C ALA A 71 -36.02 -12.35 -16.67
N LEU A 72 -35.31 -12.90 -17.66
CA LEU A 72 -34.07 -13.63 -17.45
C LEU A 72 -32.94 -12.72 -16.92
N ALA A 73 -32.81 -11.51 -17.47
CA ALA A 73 -31.86 -10.50 -17.00
C ALA A 73 -32.11 -10.11 -15.53
N ALA A 74 -33.37 -9.91 -15.14
CA ALA A 74 -33.76 -9.62 -13.76
C ALA A 74 -33.35 -10.73 -12.79
N GLU A 75 -33.54 -11.99 -13.20
CA GLU A 75 -33.15 -13.14 -12.38
C GLU A 75 -31.63 -13.27 -12.24
N VAL A 76 -30.88 -13.07 -13.33
CA VAL A 76 -29.40 -13.06 -13.30
C VAL A 76 -28.88 -11.95 -12.38
N ILE A 77 -29.40 -10.73 -12.48
CA ILE A 77 -29.03 -9.62 -11.61
C ILE A 77 -29.28 -9.97 -10.15
N ARG A 78 -30.46 -10.53 -9.83
CA ARG A 78 -30.80 -10.95 -8.47
C ARG A 78 -29.84 -12.00 -7.94
N VAL A 79 -29.55 -13.04 -8.72
CA VAL A 79 -28.65 -14.13 -8.30
C VAL A 79 -27.24 -13.62 -8.04
N VAL A 80 -26.73 -12.71 -8.88
CA VAL A 80 -25.40 -12.12 -8.70
C VAL A 80 -25.33 -11.27 -7.43
N ILE A 81 -26.36 -10.45 -7.15
CA ILE A 81 -26.43 -9.63 -5.93
C ILE A 81 -26.50 -10.51 -4.68
N VAL A 82 -27.34 -11.55 -4.67
CA VAL A 82 -27.46 -12.51 -3.55
C VAL A 82 -26.11 -13.17 -3.24
N LYS A 83 -25.30 -13.47 -4.26
CA LYS A 83 -24.01 -14.14 -4.09
C LYS A 83 -22.86 -13.18 -3.71
N ARG A 84 -23.07 -11.86 -3.75
CA ARG A 84 -22.03 -10.83 -3.57
C ARG A 84 -22.56 -9.61 -2.77
N PRO A 85 -22.87 -9.78 -1.47
CA PRO A 85 -23.44 -8.73 -0.62
C PRO A 85 -22.53 -7.50 -0.45
N GLU A 86 -21.21 -7.65 -0.62
CA GLU A 86 -20.22 -6.57 -0.50
C GLU A 86 -20.39 -5.43 -1.52
N ILE A 87 -21.09 -5.68 -2.63
CA ILE A 87 -21.28 -4.71 -3.71
C ILE A 87 -22.37 -3.69 -3.38
N ALA A 88 -23.44 -4.09 -2.69
CA ALA A 88 -24.47 -3.18 -2.20
C ALA A 88 -23.87 -2.15 -1.24
N LEU A 89 -22.94 -2.60 -0.39
CA LEU A 89 -22.19 -1.74 0.53
C LEU A 89 -21.26 -0.77 -0.24
N ALA A 90 -20.57 -1.23 -1.28
CA ALA A 90 -19.71 -0.36 -2.11
C ALA A 90 -20.50 0.71 -2.89
N TRP A 91 -21.71 0.39 -3.36
CA TRP A 91 -22.59 1.34 -4.04
C TRP A 91 -23.18 2.39 -3.07
N GLN A 92 -23.54 1.99 -1.84
CA GLN A 92 -23.91 2.93 -0.78
C GLN A 92 -22.76 3.85 -0.40
N MET A 93 -21.52 3.36 -0.33
CA MET A 93 -20.36 4.21 -0.07
C MET A 93 -20.08 5.22 -1.20
N ALA A 94 -20.49 4.90 -2.44
CA ALA A 94 -20.37 5.81 -3.57
C ALA A 94 -21.48 6.88 -3.60
N ASN A 95 -22.66 6.58 -3.04
CA ASN A 95 -23.85 7.45 -3.06
C ASN A 95 -24.21 8.10 -1.71
N ALA A 96 -23.55 7.71 -0.61
CA ALA A 96 -23.67 8.41 0.65
C ALA A 96 -23.04 9.81 0.52
N ALA A 97 -23.89 10.83 0.52
CA ALA A 97 -23.46 12.22 0.62
C ALA A 97 -22.47 12.39 1.79
N SER A 98 -21.41 13.17 1.57
CA SER A 98 -20.34 13.44 2.53
C SER A 98 -20.86 13.63 3.97
N PRO A 99 -20.21 13.04 5.00
CA PRO A 99 -20.56 13.38 6.37
C PRO A 99 -20.32 14.88 6.61
N PRO A 100 -21.13 15.54 7.46
CA PRO A 100 -21.02 16.97 7.68
C PRO A 100 -19.64 17.31 8.22
N ALA A 101 -19.04 18.37 7.68
CA ALA A 101 -17.75 18.88 8.06
C ALA A 101 -17.70 19.14 9.58
N VAL A 102 -16.88 18.38 10.29
CA VAL A 102 -16.49 18.72 11.67
C VAL A 102 -15.67 20.00 11.57
N GLY A 103 -16.25 21.10 12.07
CA GLY A 103 -15.71 22.44 11.95
C GLY A 103 -14.29 22.57 12.49
N ALA A 104 -13.47 23.32 11.76
CA ALA A 104 -12.19 23.83 12.21
C ALA A 104 -12.36 24.64 13.51
N ARG A 105 -11.99 24.07 14.65
CA ARG A 105 -11.80 24.82 15.89
C ARG A 105 -10.38 25.37 15.95
N ARG A 106 -10.30 26.70 16.01
CA ARG A 106 -9.09 27.48 16.28
C ARG A 106 -8.48 27.03 17.61
N ALA A 107 -7.17 26.85 17.60
CA ALA A 107 -6.35 26.76 18.79
C ALA A 107 -6.22 28.14 19.44
N ALA A 108 -6.96 28.38 20.51
CA ALA A 108 -6.64 29.30 21.60
C ALA A 108 -7.75 29.17 22.67
N ASP A 109 -7.35 29.26 23.93
CA ASP A 109 -8.14 29.20 25.17
C ASP A 109 -8.32 27.81 25.79
N ALA A 110 -7.32 27.45 26.60
CA ALA A 110 -7.49 26.53 27.72
C ALA A 110 -8.23 27.25 28.87
N PRO A 111 -9.20 26.56 29.50
CA PRO A 111 -9.20 26.53 30.96
C PRO A 111 -9.33 25.12 31.53
N THR A 112 -8.72 24.99 32.70
CA THR A 112 -8.50 23.81 33.53
C THR A 112 -9.79 23.22 34.12
N ALA A 113 -9.78 21.89 34.29
CA ALA A 113 -10.53 21.05 35.24
C ALA A 113 -12.06 20.91 35.11
N ALA A 114 -12.50 19.70 34.71
CA ALA A 114 -13.39 18.83 35.50
C ALA A 114 -13.64 17.49 34.77
N SER A 115 -13.22 16.38 35.39
CA SER A 115 -13.87 15.05 35.29
C SER A 115 -14.69 14.86 36.58
N PRO A 116 -15.73 14.00 36.65
CA PRO A 116 -15.82 12.71 35.94
C PRO A 116 -17.22 12.31 35.44
N GLU A 117 -17.28 11.59 34.32
CA GLU A 117 -18.31 10.57 34.08
C GLU A 117 -17.68 9.39 33.32
N ALA A 118 -18.09 8.18 33.69
CA ALA A 118 -17.34 6.92 33.61
C ALA A 118 -16.92 6.48 32.19
N PRO A 119 -15.74 5.83 32.04
CA PRO A 119 -15.34 5.26 30.76
C PRO A 119 -16.12 3.97 30.48
N VAL A 120 -16.68 3.91 29.27
CA VAL A 120 -17.15 2.68 28.62
C VAL A 120 -15.99 1.68 28.60
N ALA A 121 -16.26 0.47 29.10
CA ALA A 121 -15.27 -0.60 29.20
C ALA A 121 -14.64 -0.89 27.82
N PRO A 122 -13.30 -1.06 27.75
CA PRO A 122 -12.63 -1.44 26.51
C PRO A 122 -13.07 -2.86 26.09
N PRO A 123 -13.06 -3.18 24.79
CA PRO A 123 -13.37 -4.52 24.31
C PRO A 123 -12.39 -5.52 24.94
N ALA A 124 -12.94 -6.65 25.40
CA ALA A 124 -12.22 -7.68 26.12
C ALA A 124 -10.95 -8.11 25.39
N ALA A 125 -9.83 -8.05 26.11
CA ALA A 125 -8.54 -8.58 25.67
C ALA A 125 -8.67 -10.06 25.30
N ALA A 126 -8.03 -10.47 24.20
CA ALA A 126 -7.82 -11.87 23.88
C ALA A 126 -7.20 -12.61 25.09
N PRO A 127 -7.51 -13.90 25.29
CA PRO A 127 -7.03 -14.65 26.45
C PRO A 127 -5.51 -14.56 26.53
N SER A 128 -5.00 -14.13 27.69
CA SER A 128 -3.57 -14.07 27.95
C SER A 128 -3.00 -15.48 27.92
N ASP A 129 -2.08 -15.76 27.00
CA ASP A 129 -1.05 -16.75 27.27
C ASP A 129 -0.37 -16.33 28.58
N ASP A 130 -0.25 -17.24 29.56
CA ASP A 130 0.43 -17.03 30.85
C ASP A 130 1.95 -16.83 30.63
N TYR A 131 2.32 -15.76 29.94
CA TYR A 131 3.69 -15.35 29.70
C TYR A 131 4.15 -14.46 30.85
N LEU A 132 5.12 -14.96 31.61
CA LEU A 132 5.63 -14.35 32.85
C LEU A 132 6.01 -12.86 32.70
N TYR A 133 6.48 -12.46 31.52
CA TYR A 133 6.94 -11.09 31.27
C TYR A 133 5.99 -10.26 30.39
N ALA A 134 4.70 -10.63 30.28
CA ALA A 134 3.75 -9.95 29.42
C ALA A 134 3.63 -8.44 29.68
N GLU A 135 3.67 -8.02 30.95
CA GLU A 135 3.60 -6.60 31.32
C GLU A 135 4.86 -5.83 30.91
N ALA A 136 6.05 -6.41 31.10
CA ALA A 136 7.31 -5.82 30.68
C ALA A 136 7.44 -5.76 29.15
N GLU A 137 6.95 -6.78 28.45
CA GLU A 137 6.86 -6.81 26.98
C GLU A 137 5.92 -5.71 26.47
N ALA A 138 4.74 -5.55 27.07
CA ALA A 138 3.79 -4.51 26.70
C ALA A 138 4.34 -3.10 26.91
N GLY A 139 5.03 -2.85 28.05
CA GLY A 139 5.66 -1.57 28.32
C GLY A 139 6.81 -1.25 27.36
N LEU A 140 7.67 -2.24 27.07
CA LEU A 140 8.71 -2.12 26.05
C LEU A 140 8.11 -1.85 24.67
N GLY A 141 7.01 -2.54 24.33
CA GLY A 141 6.27 -2.35 23.08
C GLY A 141 5.80 -0.93 22.89
N ARG A 142 5.17 -0.34 23.90
CA ARG A 142 4.76 1.08 23.87
C ARG A 142 5.96 2.00 23.69
N TYR A 143 7.03 1.79 24.46
CA TYR A 143 8.23 2.62 24.38
C TYR A 143 8.88 2.58 22.98
N VAL A 144 8.98 1.40 22.37
CA VAL A 144 9.57 1.26 21.04
C VAL A 144 8.63 1.81 19.96
N ALA A 145 7.32 1.56 20.05
CA ALA A 145 6.32 2.12 19.15
C ALA A 145 6.31 3.66 19.17
N ASP A 146 6.46 4.27 20.34
CA ASP A 146 6.59 5.73 20.48
C ASP A 146 7.84 6.25 19.78
N ILE A 147 8.96 5.50 19.83
CA ILE A 147 10.19 5.88 19.12
C ILE A 147 9.99 5.77 17.62
N VAL A 148 9.36 4.71 17.13
CA VAL A 148 9.02 4.55 15.70
C VAL A 148 8.16 5.73 15.24
N THR A 149 7.11 6.05 15.99
CA THR A 149 6.22 7.19 15.73
C THR A 149 6.97 8.51 15.68
N ARG A 150 7.82 8.80 16.69
CA ARG A 150 8.64 10.02 16.72
C ARG A 150 9.63 10.10 15.58
N ARG A 151 10.22 8.98 15.17
CA ARG A 151 11.17 8.93 14.04
C ARG A 151 10.45 9.15 12.71
N LEU A 152 9.35 8.45 12.47
CA LEU A 152 8.52 8.66 11.28
C LEU A 152 8.02 10.10 11.18
N ALA A 153 7.64 10.72 12.29
CA ALA A 153 7.25 12.13 12.30
C ALA A 153 8.38 13.07 11.80
N GLN A 154 9.66 12.69 11.92
CA GLN A 154 10.77 13.45 11.33
C GLN A 154 10.89 13.29 9.80
N LEU A 155 10.37 12.19 9.27
CA LEU A 155 10.35 11.84 7.85
C LEU A 155 9.07 12.34 7.17
N GLN A 156 8.04 12.67 7.95
CA GLN A 156 6.77 13.15 7.44
C GLN A 156 6.86 14.59 6.93
N VAL A 157 6.13 14.82 5.84
CA VAL A 157 5.91 16.16 5.30
C VAL A 157 4.59 16.67 5.85
N PRO A 158 4.54 17.87 6.48
CA PRO A 158 3.27 18.48 6.85
C PRO A 158 2.40 18.57 5.61
N PRO A 159 1.10 18.26 5.74
CA PRO A 159 0.18 18.33 4.62
C PRO A 159 0.21 19.73 4.02
N ALA A 160 0.24 19.81 2.69
CA ALA A 160 0.18 21.10 2.02
C ALA A 160 -1.04 21.90 2.52
N ALA A 161 -0.83 23.20 2.78
CA ALA A 161 -1.93 24.09 3.12
C ALA A 161 -2.87 24.18 1.92
N LEU A 162 -4.02 23.49 2.00
CA LEU A 162 -5.03 23.37 0.93
C LEU A 162 -4.56 22.52 -0.27
N PRO A 163 -5.45 22.10 -1.20
CA PRO A 163 -5.01 21.59 -2.49
C PRO A 163 -4.34 22.75 -3.24
N SER A 164 -3.06 22.95 -2.93
CA SER A 164 -2.08 23.52 -3.81
C SER A 164 -2.14 22.73 -5.11
N ALA A 165 -2.09 23.42 -6.23
CA ALA A 165 -2.09 22.75 -7.52
C ALA A 165 -0.82 21.91 -7.76
N ALA A 166 0.14 21.97 -6.84
CA ALA A 166 1.21 21.01 -6.71
C ALA A 166 0.70 19.71 -6.06
N TYR A 167 0.40 18.73 -6.90
CA TYR A 167 0.74 17.33 -6.64
C TYR A 167 0.22 16.71 -5.34
N HIS A 168 -1.08 16.79 -5.07
CA HIS A 168 -1.69 15.94 -4.05
C HIS A 168 -2.85 15.18 -4.70
N SER A 169 -2.64 13.89 -4.96
CA SER A 169 -3.79 12.99 -5.07
C SER A 169 -4.55 13.09 -3.74
N GLY A 170 -5.83 12.72 -3.71
CA GLY A 170 -6.58 12.70 -2.44
C GLY A 170 -5.96 11.76 -1.37
N ARG A 171 -4.92 11.00 -1.72
CA ARG A 171 -4.20 10.08 -0.83
C ARG A 171 -2.72 10.48 -0.79
N PRO A 172 -2.16 10.78 0.38
CA PRO A 172 -0.71 11.01 0.48
C PRO A 172 0.05 9.74 0.07
N PHE A 173 1.28 9.91 -0.42
CA PHE A 173 2.21 8.79 -0.52
C PHE A 173 2.35 8.11 0.84
N PHE A 174 2.43 6.77 0.88
CA PHE A 174 2.25 6.00 2.12
C PHE A 174 3.21 6.44 3.24
N LEU A 175 4.45 6.85 2.93
CA LEU A 175 5.43 7.35 3.92
C LEU A 175 4.98 8.62 4.66
N PHE A 176 4.09 9.40 4.03
CA PHE A 176 3.55 10.63 4.59
C PHE A 176 2.15 10.44 5.19
N ASP A 177 1.58 9.23 5.13
CA ASP A 177 0.31 8.92 5.78
C ASP A 177 0.52 8.84 7.32
N PRO A 178 -0.20 9.65 8.12
CA PRO A 178 -0.12 9.57 9.57
C PRO A 178 -0.45 8.18 10.13
N ALA A 179 -1.31 7.41 9.46
CA ALA A 179 -1.70 6.07 9.90
C ALA A 179 -0.54 5.06 9.79
N LEU A 180 0.49 5.33 8.98
CA LEU A 180 1.66 4.44 8.86
C LEU A 180 2.38 4.30 10.21
N ALA A 181 2.48 5.38 10.98
CA ALA A 181 3.14 5.35 12.29
C ALA A 181 2.43 4.39 13.26
N GLN A 182 1.10 4.39 13.24
CA GLN A 182 0.30 3.47 14.03
C GLN A 182 0.53 2.02 13.58
N VAL A 183 0.47 1.75 12.27
CA VAL A 183 0.69 0.41 11.70
C VAL A 183 2.06 -0.15 12.08
N LEU A 184 3.14 0.63 11.90
CA LEU A 184 4.49 0.18 12.26
C LEU A 184 4.65 0.05 13.78
N GLY A 185 4.03 0.94 14.55
CA GLY A 185 4.00 0.87 16.01
C GLY A 185 3.36 -0.43 16.50
N ASP A 186 2.18 -0.77 15.98
CA ASP A 186 1.43 -1.99 16.34
C ASP A 186 2.18 -3.26 15.92
N PHE A 187 2.76 -3.26 14.73
CA PHE A 187 3.59 -4.38 14.25
C PHE A 187 4.81 -4.60 15.16
N VAL A 188 5.50 -3.53 15.53
CA VAL A 188 6.69 -3.62 16.37
C VAL A 188 6.32 -4.03 17.80
N ALA A 189 5.30 -3.39 18.39
CA ALA A 189 4.88 -3.64 19.75
C ALA A 189 4.28 -5.05 19.96
N GLY A 190 3.71 -5.64 18.90
CA GLY A 190 3.12 -6.97 18.95
C GLY A 190 3.99 -8.02 18.25
N PRO A 191 3.68 -8.39 17.00
CA PRO A 191 4.32 -9.50 16.28
C PRO A 191 5.84 -9.55 16.38
N PHE A 192 6.51 -8.41 16.12
CA PHE A 192 7.96 -8.39 16.04
C PHE A 192 8.63 -8.52 17.42
N LEU A 193 8.09 -7.88 18.47
CA LEU A 193 8.63 -8.05 19.82
C LEU A 193 8.45 -9.47 20.35
N ARG A 194 7.35 -10.14 20.01
CA ARG A 194 7.13 -11.55 20.36
C ARG A 194 8.21 -12.45 19.75
N TYR A 195 8.59 -12.19 18.51
CA TYR A 195 9.71 -12.86 17.84
C TYR A 195 11.08 -12.56 18.52
N CYS A 196 11.19 -11.44 19.22
CA CYS A 196 12.42 -11.04 19.92
C CYS A 196 12.52 -11.58 21.37
N ARG A 197 11.50 -12.28 21.89
CA ARG A 197 11.39 -12.71 23.30
C ARG A 197 12.66 -13.34 23.85
N ASP A 198 13.19 -14.37 23.19
CA ASP A 198 14.39 -15.10 23.65
C ASP A 198 15.60 -14.18 23.89
N GLY A 199 15.76 -13.14 23.08
CA GLY A 199 16.83 -12.16 23.24
C GLY A 199 16.54 -11.18 24.38
N MET A 200 15.29 -10.75 24.50
CA MET A 200 14.84 -9.74 25.46
C MET A 200 14.72 -10.28 26.88
N GLU A 201 14.35 -11.55 27.07
CA GLU A 201 14.11 -12.14 28.39
C GLU A 201 15.29 -11.97 29.34
N ARG A 202 16.49 -12.36 28.92
CA ARG A 202 17.68 -12.34 29.80
C ARG A 202 18.20 -10.92 30.06
N ARG A 203 18.07 -10.03 29.09
CA ARG A 203 18.74 -8.72 29.10
C ARG A 203 17.83 -7.57 29.56
N VAL A 204 16.52 -7.75 29.39
CA VAL A 204 15.52 -6.68 29.51
C VAL A 204 14.38 -7.09 30.44
N TYR A 205 13.79 -8.29 30.29
CA TYR A 205 12.61 -8.64 31.09
C TYR A 205 12.93 -9.18 32.47
N ARG A 206 13.88 -10.10 32.61
CA ARG A 206 14.30 -10.64 33.92
C ARG A 206 14.78 -9.55 34.89
N PRO A 207 15.56 -8.53 34.46
CA PRO A 207 15.89 -7.42 35.35
C PRO A 207 14.69 -6.58 35.83
N CYS A 208 13.52 -6.67 35.18
CA CYS A 208 12.27 -6.03 35.62
C CYS A 208 11.54 -6.82 36.73
N GLU A 209 12.00 -8.03 37.11
CA GLU A 209 11.38 -8.84 38.17
C GLU A 209 11.34 -8.14 39.54
N GLY A 210 12.15 -7.09 39.75
CA GLY A 210 12.10 -6.23 40.93
C GLY A 210 11.01 -5.14 40.92
N GLY A 211 10.26 -5.02 39.82
CA GLY A 211 9.21 -4.02 39.61
C GLY A 211 9.22 -3.51 38.16
N VAL A 212 8.19 -3.86 37.39
CA VAL A 212 8.01 -3.33 36.02
C VAL A 212 7.89 -1.81 36.11
N PRO A 213 8.64 -1.03 35.31
CA PRO A 213 8.48 0.42 35.29
C PRO A 213 7.03 0.79 34.97
N VAL A 214 6.44 1.69 35.75
CA VAL A 214 5.06 2.16 35.55
C VAL A 214 5.10 3.62 35.13
N GLY A 215 4.51 3.93 33.98
CA GLY A 215 4.50 5.27 33.40
C GLY A 215 5.74 5.61 32.57
N ASP A 216 5.62 6.65 31.75
CA ASP A 216 6.57 6.96 30.68
C ASP A 216 7.94 7.39 31.22
N GLU A 217 7.97 8.15 32.33
CA GLU A 217 9.22 8.62 32.95
C GLU A 217 10.04 7.46 33.53
N ALA A 218 9.38 6.51 34.20
CA ALA A 218 10.04 5.33 34.76
C ALA A 218 10.56 4.42 33.64
N TRP A 219 9.80 4.27 32.55
CA TRP A 219 10.27 3.55 31.35
C TRP A 219 11.44 4.26 30.68
N ALA A 220 11.41 5.58 30.57
CA ALA A 220 12.52 6.34 29.99
C ALA A 220 13.81 6.19 30.82
N ALA A 221 13.71 6.24 32.15
CA ALA A 221 14.84 6.02 33.06
C ALA A 221 15.37 4.59 32.95
N TYR A 222 14.50 3.58 32.95
CA TYR A 222 14.89 2.19 32.77
C TYR A 222 15.58 1.94 31.42
N MET A 223 15.04 2.55 30.36
CA MET A 223 15.58 2.42 29.01
C MET A 223 16.88 3.18 28.80
N ALA A 224 17.26 4.13 29.65
CA ALA A 224 18.56 4.81 29.55
C ALA A 224 19.73 3.81 29.57
N ASP A 225 19.64 2.78 30.43
CA ASP A 225 20.68 1.75 30.58
C ASP A 225 20.46 0.52 29.66
N LYS A 226 19.21 0.28 29.25
CA LYS A 226 18.81 -0.93 28.48
C LYS A 226 18.65 -0.68 26.98
N ARG A 227 18.77 0.56 26.52
CA ARG A 227 18.59 0.93 25.11
C ARG A 227 19.53 0.16 24.19
N ASP A 228 20.83 0.17 24.45
CA ASP A 228 21.82 -0.47 23.58
C ASP A 228 21.57 -1.98 23.38
N PRO A 229 21.37 -2.78 24.44
CA PRO A 229 21.05 -4.20 24.25
C PRO A 229 19.71 -4.42 23.56
N VAL A 230 18.67 -3.61 23.83
CA VAL A 230 17.38 -3.69 23.14
C VAL A 230 17.57 -3.44 21.64
N TRP A 231 18.22 -2.33 21.27
CA TRP A 231 18.46 -1.99 19.86
C TRP A 231 19.30 -3.05 19.15
N ALA A 232 20.34 -3.56 19.81
CA ALA A 232 21.17 -4.62 19.24
C ALA A 232 20.36 -5.89 18.93
N ILE A 233 19.42 -6.28 19.81
CA ILE A 233 18.55 -7.45 19.58
C ILE A 233 17.59 -7.18 18.41
N LEU A 234 16.90 -6.03 18.41
CA LEU A 234 15.95 -5.68 17.34
C LEU A 234 16.65 -5.67 15.98
N LEU A 235 17.84 -5.05 15.89
CA LEU A 235 18.60 -4.95 14.64
C LEU A 235 19.15 -6.31 14.18
N ASP A 236 19.67 -7.16 15.08
CA ASP A 236 20.09 -8.54 14.74
C ASP A 236 18.91 -9.36 14.21
N ARG A 237 17.74 -9.26 14.86
CA ARG A 237 16.54 -10.00 14.45
C ARG A 237 16.02 -9.53 13.10
N LEU A 238 15.96 -8.23 12.85
CA LEU A 238 15.61 -7.68 11.51
C LEU A 238 16.60 -8.13 10.44
N ALA A 239 17.91 -8.17 10.75
CA ALA A 239 18.92 -8.64 9.81
C ALA A 239 18.72 -10.12 9.43
N ARG A 240 18.41 -10.98 10.41
CA ARG A 240 18.11 -12.40 10.17
C ARG A 240 16.82 -12.60 9.38
N LEU A 241 15.77 -11.87 9.72
CA LEU A 241 14.50 -11.90 8.99
C LEU A 241 14.68 -11.42 7.55
N SER A 242 15.45 -10.36 7.32
CA SER A 242 15.78 -9.89 5.97
C SER A 242 16.51 -10.96 5.15
N ALA A 243 17.49 -11.66 5.73
CA ALA A 243 18.20 -12.74 5.05
C ALA A 243 17.28 -13.94 4.74
N ALA A 244 16.44 -14.33 5.71
CA ALA A 244 15.47 -15.41 5.53
C ALA A 244 14.40 -15.07 4.47
N TYR A 245 13.89 -13.84 4.48
CA TYR A 245 12.93 -13.35 3.50
C TYR A 245 13.50 -13.39 2.08
N LYS A 246 14.71 -12.88 1.87
CA LYS A 246 15.38 -12.94 0.55
C LYS A 246 15.64 -14.37 0.08
N ALA A 247 16.01 -15.27 0.99
CA ALA A 247 16.16 -16.69 0.67
C ALA A 247 14.81 -17.33 0.28
N ALA A 248 13.73 -16.95 0.97
CA ALA A 248 12.37 -17.39 0.65
C ALA A 248 11.94 -16.90 -0.74
N GLU A 249 12.12 -15.62 -1.07
CA GLU A 249 11.83 -15.05 -2.39
C GLU A 249 12.63 -15.74 -3.50
N ALA A 250 13.92 -15.99 -3.28
CA ALA A 250 14.76 -16.71 -4.22
C ALA A 250 14.26 -18.15 -4.47
N LYS A 251 13.80 -18.85 -3.43
CA LYS A 251 13.21 -20.20 -3.55
C LYS A 251 11.85 -20.20 -4.24
N GLN A 252 11.02 -19.19 -3.99
CA GLN A 252 9.70 -19.04 -4.63
C GLN A 252 9.80 -18.66 -6.11
N SER A 253 10.76 -17.81 -6.46
CA SER A 253 11.01 -17.38 -7.85
C SER A 253 11.67 -18.45 -8.72
N ALA A 254 12.30 -19.46 -8.13
CA ALA A 254 12.92 -20.58 -8.86
C ALA A 254 11.93 -21.56 -9.54
N GLY A 255 10.61 -21.39 -9.37
CA GLY A 255 9.56 -22.18 -10.04
C GLY A 255 9.37 -23.61 -9.49
N GLU A 256 8.35 -24.36 -9.95
CA GLU A 256 8.13 -25.77 -9.55
C GLU A 256 9.16 -26.69 -10.24
N GLY A 257 10.36 -26.78 -9.67
CA GLY A 257 11.47 -27.49 -10.30
C GLY A 257 12.37 -28.18 -9.29
N GLY A 258 11.93 -29.31 -8.75
CA GLY A 258 12.83 -30.22 -8.07
C GLY A 258 12.12 -31.42 -7.47
N ASP A 259 12.32 -32.59 -8.06
CA ASP A 259 12.03 -33.85 -7.38
C ASP A 259 12.84 -33.92 -6.07
N PRO A 260 12.27 -34.45 -4.98
CA PRO A 260 12.98 -34.56 -3.71
C PRO A 260 14.27 -35.38 -3.91
N GLY A 261 15.42 -34.73 -3.69
CA GLY A 261 16.71 -35.40 -3.75
C GLY A 261 16.84 -36.45 -2.65
N TYR A 262 17.67 -37.48 -2.89
CA TYR A 262 18.07 -38.43 -1.85
C TYR A 262 19.55 -38.23 -1.54
N ARG A 263 19.88 -37.89 -0.28
CA ARG A 263 21.26 -37.80 0.19
C ARG A 263 21.61 -39.04 0.99
N LEU A 264 22.73 -39.68 0.66
CA LEU A 264 23.28 -40.78 1.46
C LEU A 264 23.96 -40.18 2.69
N VAL A 265 23.36 -40.38 3.87
CA VAL A 265 23.90 -39.94 5.16
C VAL A 265 24.46 -41.16 5.88
N GLU A 266 25.69 -41.07 6.38
CA GLU A 266 26.29 -42.09 7.22
C GLU A 266 25.77 -41.94 8.65
N VAL A 267 24.88 -42.85 9.07
CA VAL A 267 24.32 -42.87 10.42
C VAL A 267 25.02 -43.97 11.22
N PRO A 268 25.55 -43.68 12.42
CA PRO A 268 26.08 -44.71 13.31
C PRO A 268 24.94 -45.59 13.82
N VAL A 269 24.96 -46.87 13.48
CA VAL A 269 24.01 -47.87 13.93
C VAL A 269 24.72 -48.85 14.86
N THR A 270 24.21 -48.93 16.09
CA THR A 270 24.72 -49.82 17.13
C THR A 270 24.04 -51.19 17.01
N ARG A 271 24.81 -52.25 16.74
CA ARG A 271 24.30 -53.63 16.63
C ARG A 271 24.94 -54.55 17.67
N PRO A 272 24.21 -55.53 18.22
CA PRO A 272 24.80 -56.53 19.11
C PRO A 272 25.87 -57.34 18.37
N ARG A 273 27.02 -57.59 19.02
CA ARG A 273 28.08 -58.47 18.48
C ARG A 273 27.67 -59.91 18.71
N HIS A 274 27.41 -60.64 17.63
CA HIS A 274 27.16 -62.07 17.68
C HIS A 274 28.47 -62.84 17.60
N TYR A 275 28.69 -63.75 18.55
CA TYR A 275 29.78 -64.70 18.55
C TYR A 275 29.19 -66.11 18.41
N ALA A 276 29.74 -66.89 17.48
CA ALA A 276 29.38 -68.28 17.28
C ALA A 276 30.57 -69.15 17.71
N ILE A 277 30.42 -69.90 18.79
CA ILE A 277 31.44 -70.82 19.27
C ILE A 277 30.79 -72.20 19.45
N LEU A 278 31.36 -73.22 18.79
CA LEU A 278 30.92 -74.62 18.88
C LEU A 278 29.42 -74.84 18.60
N GLY A 279 28.85 -74.08 17.64
CA GLY A 279 27.46 -74.27 17.18
C GLY A 279 26.39 -73.57 18.02
N VAL A 280 26.77 -72.78 19.02
CA VAL A 280 25.84 -71.93 19.80
C VAL A 280 26.15 -70.46 19.54
N GLU A 281 25.16 -69.70 19.09
CA GLU A 281 25.26 -68.25 18.88
C GLU A 281 24.83 -67.50 20.14
N PHE A 282 25.67 -66.58 20.61
CA PHE A 282 25.31 -65.65 21.69
C PHE A 282 25.79 -64.23 21.37
N ALA A 283 25.03 -63.24 21.84
CA ALA A 283 25.34 -61.83 21.65
C ALA A 283 26.08 -61.28 22.88
N LEU A 284 27.26 -60.68 22.69
CA LEU A 284 28.05 -60.07 23.76
C LEU A 284 28.55 -58.66 23.38
N GLY A 285 27.98 -57.63 24.00
CA GLY A 285 28.34 -56.24 23.73
C GLY A 285 27.78 -55.70 22.40
N HIS A 286 28.14 -54.45 22.09
CA HIS A 286 27.63 -53.73 20.92
C HIS A 286 28.77 -53.20 20.04
N VAL A 287 28.56 -53.16 18.72
CA VAL A 287 29.42 -52.44 17.77
C VAL A 287 28.63 -51.33 17.13
N THR A 288 29.18 -50.13 17.16
CA THR A 288 28.71 -48.99 16.37
C THR A 288 29.36 -49.05 14.99
N THR A 289 28.60 -49.42 13.97
CA THR A 289 29.03 -49.36 12.56
C THR A 289 28.35 -48.18 11.87
N THR A 290 29.05 -47.45 10.99
CA THR A 290 28.42 -46.44 10.14
C THR A 290 27.68 -47.11 8.99
N ARG A 291 26.39 -46.82 8.84
CA ARG A 291 25.57 -47.30 7.72
C ARG A 291 25.15 -46.11 6.86
N LYS A 292 25.38 -46.20 5.55
CA LYS A 292 24.86 -45.24 4.58
C LYS A 292 23.35 -45.46 4.41
N ILE A 293 22.54 -44.51 4.86
CA ILE A 293 21.08 -44.52 4.73
C ILE A 293 20.71 -43.43 3.72
N LYS A 294 19.85 -43.76 2.74
CA LYS A 294 19.26 -42.77 1.84
C LYS A 294 18.20 -41.98 2.61
N VAL A 295 18.50 -40.73 2.96
CA VAL A 295 17.55 -39.82 3.59
C VAL A 295 16.90 -38.99 2.49
N LYS A 296 15.57 -38.92 2.49
CA LYS A 296 14.81 -38.02 1.60
C LYS A 296 15.12 -36.59 2.04
N THR A 297 15.84 -35.84 1.23
CA THR A 297 16.02 -34.40 1.43
C THR A 297 14.82 -33.67 0.86
N PRO A 298 14.33 -32.61 1.53
CA PRO A 298 13.25 -31.80 0.97
C PRO A 298 13.68 -31.19 -0.38
N PRO A 299 12.72 -30.87 -1.26
CA PRO A 299 13.03 -30.23 -2.55
C PRO A 299 13.78 -28.92 -2.31
N ALA A 300 14.58 -28.49 -3.29
CA ALA A 300 15.39 -27.26 -3.19
C ALA A 300 14.54 -26.01 -2.89
N ASN A 301 13.25 -26.05 -3.26
CA ASN A 301 12.29 -24.96 -3.10
C ASN A 301 11.47 -25.08 -1.81
N ALA A 302 11.76 -26.08 -0.95
CA ALA A 302 11.13 -26.18 0.35
C ALA A 302 11.61 -25.05 1.26
N LEU A 303 10.63 -24.28 1.75
CA LEU A 303 10.88 -23.21 2.70
C LEU A 303 11.30 -23.78 4.06
N GLU A 304 12.39 -23.27 4.60
CA GLU A 304 12.82 -23.53 5.96
C GLU A 304 11.84 -22.89 6.97
N PRO A 305 11.79 -23.37 8.22
CA PRO A 305 10.89 -22.79 9.23
C PRO A 305 11.11 -21.28 9.43
N SER A 306 12.37 -20.83 9.44
CA SER A 306 12.73 -19.41 9.55
C SER A 306 12.31 -18.58 8.34
N GLU A 307 12.30 -19.17 7.15
CA GLU A 307 11.86 -18.52 5.92
C GLU A 307 10.33 -18.35 5.91
N ARG A 308 9.60 -19.37 6.38
CA ARG A 308 8.13 -19.28 6.54
C ARG A 308 7.75 -18.25 7.59
N GLU A 309 8.42 -18.26 8.73
CA GLU A 309 8.19 -17.29 9.81
C GLU A 309 8.45 -15.84 9.34
N ALA A 310 9.48 -15.61 8.51
CA ALA A 310 9.72 -14.32 7.90
C ALA A 310 8.62 -13.91 6.88
N LEU A 311 8.06 -14.85 6.12
CA LEU A 311 6.94 -14.53 5.24
C LEU A 311 5.67 -14.23 6.04
N ASP A 312 5.38 -15.02 7.08
CA ASP A 312 4.20 -14.89 7.92
C ASP A 312 4.22 -13.55 8.69
N LEU A 313 5.36 -13.18 9.30
CA LEU A 313 5.51 -11.90 9.99
C LEU A 313 5.36 -10.70 9.03
N LEU A 314 5.90 -10.78 7.82
CA LEU A 314 5.72 -9.69 6.84
C LEU A 314 4.26 -9.62 6.35
N ALA A 315 3.59 -10.76 6.21
CA ALA A 315 2.15 -10.80 5.89
C ALA A 315 1.30 -10.17 7.01
N GLU A 316 1.66 -10.35 8.28
CA GLU A 316 1.02 -9.66 9.39
C GLU A 316 1.16 -8.13 9.29
N LEU A 317 2.36 -7.63 8.96
CA LEU A 317 2.58 -6.19 8.71
C LEU A 317 1.67 -5.68 7.58
N ARG A 318 1.63 -6.40 6.46
CA ARG A 318 0.78 -6.05 5.32
C ARG A 318 -0.70 -6.06 5.69
N HIS A 319 -1.13 -7.02 6.51
CA HIS A 319 -2.51 -7.11 6.96
C HIS A 319 -2.90 -5.96 7.91
N LEU A 320 -1.99 -5.54 8.79
CA LEU A 320 -2.20 -4.34 9.63
C LEU A 320 -2.34 -3.08 8.76
N ALA A 321 -1.52 -2.95 7.72
CA ALA A 321 -1.62 -1.84 6.78
C ALA A 321 -2.92 -1.84 5.97
N GLU A 322 -3.34 -3.01 5.49
CA GLU A 322 -4.60 -3.17 4.76
C GLU A 322 -5.80 -2.74 5.62
N ARG A 323 -5.82 -3.13 6.91
CA ARG A 323 -6.83 -2.68 7.88
C ARG A 323 -6.83 -1.16 8.06
N ALA A 324 -5.65 -0.53 8.04
CA ALA A 324 -5.49 0.91 8.06
C ALA A 324 -5.74 1.58 6.70
N ARG A 325 -6.05 0.80 5.65
CA ARG A 325 -6.26 1.23 4.26
C ARG A 325 -5.02 1.86 3.62
N ILE A 326 -3.83 1.45 4.08
CA ILE A 326 -2.56 1.83 3.52
C ILE A 326 -2.11 0.73 2.56
N ASP A 327 -1.83 1.12 1.32
CA ASP A 327 -1.23 0.23 0.33
C ASP A 327 0.30 0.27 0.51
N LEU A 328 0.85 -0.75 1.18
CA LEU A 328 2.29 -0.84 1.44
C LEU A 328 3.01 -1.44 0.22
N PRO A 329 4.01 -0.75 -0.35
CA PRO A 329 4.83 -1.34 -1.38
C PRO A 329 5.73 -2.46 -0.86
N ASP A 330 6.17 -3.35 -1.76
CA ASP A 330 7.06 -4.47 -1.43
C ASP A 330 8.40 -4.03 -0.83
N SER A 331 8.85 -2.81 -1.16
CA SER A 331 10.06 -2.21 -0.59
C SER A 331 9.94 -1.85 0.90
N VAL A 332 8.75 -1.93 1.49
CA VAL A 332 8.52 -1.80 2.93
C VAL A 332 8.74 -3.16 3.59
N ASP A 333 10.00 -3.57 3.64
CA ASP A 333 10.44 -4.87 4.13
C ASP A 333 11.21 -4.74 5.47
N TYR A 334 11.86 -5.84 5.88
CA TYR A 334 12.71 -5.84 7.08
C TYR A 334 13.92 -4.92 6.97
N GLN A 335 14.45 -4.66 5.77
CA GLN A 335 15.55 -3.73 5.57
C GLN A 335 15.08 -2.29 5.77
N PHE A 336 13.88 -1.94 5.32
CA PHE A 336 13.26 -0.65 5.63
C PHE A 336 13.10 -0.45 7.14
N LEU A 337 12.51 -1.42 7.85
CA LEU A 337 12.36 -1.36 9.31
C LEU A 337 13.71 -1.22 10.00
N ARG A 338 14.72 -1.96 9.55
CA ARG A 338 16.08 -1.86 10.09
C ARG A 338 16.64 -0.44 9.90
N THR A 339 16.51 0.12 8.71
CA THR A 339 16.95 1.50 8.43
C THR A 339 16.25 2.48 9.36
N LEU A 340 14.95 2.35 9.60
CA LEU A 340 14.21 3.21 10.55
C LEU A 340 14.75 3.13 11.98
N PHE A 341 15.25 1.97 12.44
CA PHE A 341 15.83 1.81 13.78
C PHE A 341 17.30 2.22 13.90
N ASP A 342 18.08 2.09 12.84
CA ASP A 342 19.54 2.23 12.86
C ASP A 342 20.01 3.65 12.51
N PHE A 343 19.21 4.42 11.76
CA PHE A 343 19.71 5.70 11.24
C PHE A 343 20.04 6.75 12.31
N ASN A 344 21.04 7.56 12.00
CA ASN A 344 21.42 8.71 12.81
C ASN A 344 20.40 9.84 12.65
N VAL A 345 19.44 9.91 13.59
CA VAL A 345 18.36 10.91 13.59
C VAL A 345 18.89 12.34 13.59
N ARG A 346 19.97 12.64 14.33
CA ARG A 346 20.52 14.00 14.41
C ARG A 346 21.12 14.44 13.08
N GLN A 347 21.88 13.55 12.45
CA GLN A 347 22.47 13.80 11.14
C GLN A 347 21.39 13.95 10.07
N PHE A 348 20.39 13.07 10.07
CA PHE A 348 19.26 13.16 9.15
C PHE A 348 18.50 14.48 9.30
N VAL A 349 18.17 14.88 10.53
CA VAL A 349 17.47 16.14 10.81
C VAL A 349 18.30 17.34 10.37
N ALA A 350 19.60 17.35 10.63
CA ALA A 350 20.49 18.43 10.19
C ALA A 350 20.51 18.57 8.66
N ILE A 351 20.64 17.45 7.93
CA ILE A 351 20.64 17.42 6.47
C ILE A 351 19.27 17.85 5.92
N ARG A 352 18.18 17.33 6.50
CA ARG A 352 16.81 17.71 6.14
C ARG A 352 16.64 19.22 6.29
N ASP A 353 17.02 19.77 7.43
CA ASP A 353 16.84 21.20 7.73
C ASP A 353 17.74 22.07 6.84
N GLU A 354 18.96 21.61 6.50
CA GLU A 354 19.81 22.24 5.47
C GLU A 354 19.09 22.29 4.12
N LEU A 355 18.64 21.13 3.61
CA LEU A 355 17.94 21.03 2.32
C LEU A 355 16.66 21.87 2.30
N MET A 356 15.90 21.86 3.39
CA MET A 356 14.68 22.66 3.56
C MET A 356 14.97 24.16 3.69
N GLY A 357 16.13 24.54 4.24
CA GLY A 357 16.60 25.93 4.23
C GLY A 357 17.02 26.38 2.83
N LEU A 358 17.75 25.52 2.10
CA LEU A 358 18.18 25.77 0.73
C LEU A 358 16.98 25.92 -0.21
N ILE A 359 15.99 25.04 -0.11
CA ILE A 359 14.81 25.08 -0.97
C ILE A 359 13.94 26.33 -0.71
N ALA A 360 13.96 26.87 0.52
CA ALA A 360 13.28 28.11 0.88
C ALA A 360 14.01 29.37 0.38
N ASN A 361 15.33 29.32 0.19
CA ASN A 361 16.11 30.46 -0.31
C ASN A 361 15.85 30.74 -1.80
N ALA A 362 15.50 31.98 -2.13
CA ALA A 362 15.14 32.42 -3.48
C ALA A 362 16.28 32.31 -4.51
N GLY A 363 17.54 32.32 -4.07
CA GLY A 363 18.71 32.16 -4.95
C GLY A 363 19.04 30.70 -5.31
N THR A 364 18.37 29.72 -4.71
CA THR A 364 18.68 28.31 -4.92
C THR A 364 17.96 27.76 -6.14
N SER A 365 18.71 27.13 -7.05
CA SER A 365 18.19 26.48 -8.24
C SER A 365 17.92 24.99 -8.02
N GLY A 366 16.99 24.41 -8.78
CA GLY A 366 16.71 22.96 -8.79
C GLY A 366 17.93 22.09 -9.04
N PRO A 367 18.77 22.39 -10.06
CA PRO A 367 20.01 21.66 -10.31
C PRO A 367 20.99 21.66 -9.12
N PHE A 368 21.06 22.76 -8.37
CA PHE A 368 21.90 22.82 -7.17
C PHE A 368 21.34 21.93 -6.06
N LEU A 369 20.01 21.92 -5.86
CA LEU A 369 19.37 21.00 -4.90
C LEU A 369 19.60 19.53 -5.28
N LEU A 370 19.54 19.21 -6.58
CA LEU A 370 19.83 17.87 -7.10
C LEU A 370 21.29 17.46 -6.82
N GLU A 371 22.24 18.35 -7.07
CA GLU A 371 23.66 18.11 -6.76
C GLU A 371 23.87 17.84 -5.26
N ARG A 372 23.23 18.64 -4.40
CA ARG A 372 23.30 18.44 -2.95
C ARG A 372 22.63 17.14 -2.52
N LEU A 373 21.53 16.75 -3.14
CA LEU A 373 20.86 15.48 -2.87
C LEU A 373 21.71 14.29 -3.29
N HIS A 374 22.42 14.36 -4.42
CA HIS A 374 23.38 13.35 -4.83
C HIS A 374 24.59 13.24 -3.89
N ALA A 375 25.12 14.37 -3.40
CA ALA A 375 26.20 14.35 -2.42
C ALA A 375 25.79 13.67 -1.09
N ILE A 376 24.49 13.60 -0.78
CA ILE A 376 23.98 12.92 0.41
C ILE A 376 23.95 11.40 0.25
N ASP A 377 23.92 10.88 -0.97
CA ASP A 377 23.96 9.43 -1.24
C ASP A 377 25.25 8.79 -0.73
N ASP A 378 26.35 9.54 -0.70
CA ASP A 378 27.64 9.07 -0.17
C ASP A 378 27.63 8.93 1.37
N VAL A 379 26.65 9.53 2.04
CA VAL A 379 26.61 9.70 3.49
C VAL A 379 25.45 8.92 4.13
N LEU A 380 24.30 8.85 3.46
CA LEU A 380 23.10 8.19 3.95
C LEU A 380 22.77 6.95 3.11
N SER A 381 22.05 6.01 3.72
CA SER A 381 21.49 4.89 2.94
C SER A 381 20.52 5.41 1.88
N ASN A 382 20.47 4.74 0.74
CA ASN A 382 19.54 4.98 -0.36
C ASN A 382 18.08 5.26 0.07
N ILE A 383 17.56 4.51 1.05
CA ILE A 383 16.22 4.69 1.61
C ILE A 383 16.03 6.10 2.20
N LEU A 384 17.01 6.59 2.97
CA LEU A 384 16.93 7.91 3.61
C LEU A 384 17.11 9.03 2.58
N ALA A 385 17.97 8.81 1.58
CA ALA A 385 18.13 9.74 0.46
C ALA A 385 16.83 9.85 -0.37
N ASP A 386 16.17 8.71 -0.64
CA ASP A 386 14.84 8.66 -1.25
C ASP A 386 13.81 9.47 -0.45
N ILE A 387 13.78 9.29 0.87
CA ILE A 387 12.90 10.05 1.74
C ILE A 387 13.18 11.54 1.63
N LEU A 388 14.44 11.98 1.67
CA LEU A 388 14.79 13.40 1.52
C LEU A 388 14.37 13.94 0.14
N GLY A 389 14.58 13.18 -0.93
CA GLY A 389 14.14 13.54 -2.28
C GLY A 389 12.62 13.69 -2.37
N LEU A 390 11.88 12.75 -1.78
CA LEU A 390 10.42 12.82 -1.67
C LEU A 390 9.97 14.01 -0.82
N MET A 391 10.67 14.34 0.26
CA MET A 391 10.36 15.50 1.10
C MET A 391 10.54 16.81 0.32
N LEU A 392 11.64 16.95 -0.43
CA LEU A 392 11.88 18.12 -1.28
C LEU A 392 10.80 18.23 -2.37
N PHE A 393 10.44 17.11 -2.98
CA PHE A 393 9.45 17.06 -4.05
C PHE A 393 8.02 17.38 -3.57
N THR A 394 7.62 16.84 -2.41
CA THR A 394 6.25 16.99 -1.90
C THR A 394 6.01 18.31 -1.14
N ARG A 395 7.04 18.96 -0.59
CA ARG A 395 6.87 20.22 0.13
C ARG A 395 6.69 21.46 -0.73
N HIS A 396 6.78 21.39 -2.07
CA HIS A 396 6.86 22.60 -2.87
C HIS A 396 5.70 22.91 -3.82
N GLY A 397 5.15 24.10 -3.64
CA GLY A 397 4.21 24.78 -4.55
C GLY A 397 4.87 25.76 -5.53
N ASP A 398 6.17 26.08 -5.36
CA ASP A 398 6.87 27.17 -6.08
C ASP A 398 7.72 26.70 -7.28
N GLY A 399 7.79 25.40 -7.56
CA GLY A 399 8.46 24.87 -8.76
C GLY A 399 10.00 24.89 -8.76
N ARG A 400 10.67 25.07 -7.61
CA ARG A 400 12.15 25.09 -7.54
C ARG A 400 12.81 23.72 -7.63
N PHE A 401 12.15 22.69 -7.12
CA PHE A 401 12.57 21.29 -7.24
C PHE A 401 11.36 20.53 -7.80
N GLY A 402 11.37 20.33 -9.12
CA GLY A 402 10.22 19.86 -9.87
C GLY A 402 10.24 18.36 -10.13
N LEU A 403 9.26 17.90 -10.92
CA LEU A 403 9.19 16.50 -11.34
C LEU A 403 10.42 16.11 -12.17
N SER A 404 10.98 17.03 -12.97
CA SER A 404 12.22 16.81 -13.71
C SER A 404 13.40 16.52 -12.80
N ASP A 405 13.63 17.35 -11.78
CA ASP A 405 14.76 17.19 -10.86
C ASP A 405 14.60 15.88 -10.05
N PHE A 406 13.39 15.60 -9.59
CA PHE A 406 13.08 14.36 -8.88
C PHE A 406 13.23 13.11 -9.77
N TYR A 407 12.84 13.21 -11.05
CA TYR A 407 13.04 12.16 -12.03
C TYR A 407 14.52 11.89 -12.29
N TYR A 408 15.35 12.94 -12.43
CA TYR A 408 16.80 12.80 -12.56
C TYR A 408 17.43 12.19 -11.30
N PHE A 409 17.00 12.62 -10.12
CA PHE A 409 17.44 12.01 -8.87
C PHE A 409 17.14 10.50 -8.82
N CYS A 410 15.92 10.12 -9.20
CA CYS A 410 15.49 8.72 -9.26
C CYS A 410 16.27 7.89 -10.30
N GLN A 411 16.69 8.48 -11.41
CA GLN A 411 17.57 7.79 -12.37
C GLN A 411 18.99 7.59 -11.82
N GLY A 412 19.49 8.57 -11.06
CA GLY A 412 20.89 8.60 -10.62
C GLY A 412 21.87 8.58 -11.81
N ALA A 413 23.08 8.05 -11.57
CA ALA A 413 24.09 7.83 -12.61
C ALA A 413 23.94 6.46 -13.33
N ALA A 414 22.92 5.68 -13.00
CA ALA A 414 22.82 4.29 -13.42
C ALA A 414 22.46 4.16 -14.90
N ARG A 415 23.28 3.42 -15.66
CA ARG A 415 23.00 3.02 -17.04
C ARG A 415 22.12 1.75 -17.13
N ASP A 416 22.04 0.98 -16.04
CA ASP A 416 21.29 -0.28 -15.96
C ASP A 416 20.01 -0.09 -15.15
N PHE A 417 18.87 -0.36 -15.77
CA PHE A 417 17.54 -0.06 -15.25
C PHE A 417 17.08 -1.01 -14.16
N SER A 418 17.60 -2.24 -14.12
CA SER A 418 17.25 -3.24 -13.11
C SER A 418 17.70 -2.80 -11.71
N ALA A 419 18.93 -2.28 -11.62
CA ALA A 419 19.52 -1.79 -10.39
C ALA A 419 18.83 -0.53 -9.81
N VAL A 420 18.11 0.24 -10.63
CA VAL A 420 17.49 1.49 -10.14
C VAL A 420 16.32 1.20 -9.20
N SER A 421 15.55 0.15 -9.46
CA SER A 421 14.47 -0.28 -8.56
C SER A 421 14.99 -0.73 -7.19
N GLU A 422 16.17 -1.37 -7.16
CA GLU A 422 16.83 -1.81 -5.93
C GLU A 422 17.47 -0.65 -5.16
N THR A 423 17.98 0.35 -5.88
CA THR A 423 18.69 1.50 -5.30
C THR A 423 17.78 2.66 -4.94
N ARG A 424 16.62 2.81 -5.58
CA ARG A 424 15.67 3.93 -5.37
C ARG A 424 14.24 3.42 -5.20
N PRO A 425 13.98 2.51 -4.24
CA PRO A 425 12.70 1.85 -4.14
C PRO A 425 11.53 2.83 -4.06
N PHE A 426 11.61 3.86 -3.21
CA PHE A 426 10.46 4.74 -2.97
C PHE A 426 10.33 5.83 -4.03
N SER A 427 11.45 6.37 -4.52
CA SER A 427 11.41 7.38 -5.59
C SER A 427 10.84 6.81 -6.89
N VAL A 428 11.14 5.54 -7.20
CA VAL A 428 10.59 4.84 -8.37
C VAL A 428 9.09 4.64 -8.23
N ILE A 429 8.64 4.11 -7.09
CA ILE A 429 7.20 3.87 -6.84
C ILE A 429 6.42 5.19 -6.93
N GLU A 430 6.98 6.27 -6.37
CA GLU A 430 6.33 7.57 -6.43
C GLU A 430 6.19 8.08 -7.87
N ILE A 431 7.25 8.01 -8.68
CA ILE A 431 7.19 8.43 -10.09
C ILE A 431 6.21 7.56 -10.88
N ALA A 432 6.22 6.25 -10.65
CA ALA A 432 5.32 5.28 -11.28
C ALA A 432 3.84 5.56 -10.97
N SER A 433 3.53 6.09 -9.78
CA SER A 433 2.16 6.42 -9.38
C SER A 433 1.59 7.64 -10.11
N ARG A 434 2.45 8.62 -10.46
CA ARG A 434 2.05 9.96 -10.91
C ARG A 434 1.15 10.00 -12.13
N PRO A 435 1.39 9.21 -13.20
CA PRO A 435 0.52 9.23 -14.37
C PRO A 435 -0.94 9.00 -14.01
N ARG A 436 -1.19 7.97 -13.19
CA ARG A 436 -2.53 7.61 -12.72
C ARG A 436 -3.10 8.65 -11.75
N GLU A 437 -2.30 9.13 -10.82
CA GLU A 437 -2.75 10.10 -9.81
C GLU A 437 -3.15 11.45 -10.43
N LEU A 438 -2.39 11.95 -11.40
CA LEU A 438 -2.68 13.22 -12.06
C LEU A 438 -3.95 13.13 -12.92
N VAL A 439 -4.19 12.00 -13.58
CA VAL A 439 -5.47 11.74 -14.28
C VAL A 439 -6.63 11.73 -13.29
N LEU A 440 -6.45 11.10 -12.12
CA LEU A 440 -7.45 11.15 -11.05
C LEU A 440 -7.71 12.57 -10.54
N GLN A 441 -6.67 13.41 -10.42
CA GLN A 441 -6.84 14.82 -10.03
C GLN A 441 -7.66 15.60 -11.06
N VAL A 442 -7.41 15.41 -12.36
CA VAL A 442 -8.22 16.02 -13.43
C VAL A 442 -9.67 15.54 -13.31
N ARG A 443 -9.89 14.24 -13.09
CA ARG A 443 -11.23 13.67 -12.88
C ARG A 443 -11.94 14.30 -11.70
N GLU A 444 -11.28 14.39 -10.55
CA GLU A 444 -11.86 14.98 -9.34
C GLU A 444 -12.06 16.48 -9.46
N GLY A 445 -11.18 17.19 -10.19
CA GLY A 445 -11.33 18.59 -10.52
C GLY A 445 -12.60 18.85 -11.34
N LEU A 446 -12.83 18.03 -12.38
CA LEU A 446 -14.05 18.05 -13.18
C LEU A 446 -15.28 17.70 -12.33
N ARG A 447 -15.21 16.61 -11.54
CA ARG A 447 -16.33 16.16 -10.68
C ARG A 447 -16.76 17.17 -9.63
N ARG A 448 -15.79 17.81 -8.96
CA ARG A 448 -16.06 18.79 -7.89
C ARG A 448 -16.27 20.20 -8.42
N ARG A 449 -16.10 20.42 -9.72
CA ARG A 449 -16.17 21.74 -10.37
C ARG A 449 -15.29 22.79 -9.67
N VAL A 450 -14.01 22.45 -9.47
CA VAL A 450 -13.03 23.34 -8.83
C VAL A 450 -12.78 24.60 -9.67
N HIS A 451 -12.19 25.64 -9.07
CA HIS A 451 -11.81 26.87 -9.78
C HIS A 451 -11.02 26.55 -11.07
N PRO A 452 -11.27 27.25 -12.20
CA PRO A 452 -10.58 27.01 -13.48
C PRO A 452 -9.06 26.92 -13.36
N ASP A 453 -8.42 27.83 -12.64
CA ASP A 453 -6.96 27.83 -12.45
C ASP A 453 -6.43 26.53 -11.82
N LYS A 454 -7.21 25.91 -10.92
CA LYS A 454 -6.82 24.65 -10.27
C LYS A 454 -6.92 23.46 -11.23
N LEU A 455 -7.97 23.41 -12.05
CA LEU A 455 -8.09 22.37 -13.08
C LEU A 455 -6.98 22.54 -14.11
N LEU A 456 -6.77 23.77 -14.59
CA LEU A 456 -5.74 24.06 -15.57
C LEU A 456 -4.35 23.68 -15.05
N SER A 457 -4.03 24.03 -13.81
CA SER A 457 -2.76 23.62 -13.24
C SER A 457 -2.61 22.09 -13.11
N ALA A 458 -3.69 21.35 -12.78
CA ALA A 458 -3.65 19.88 -12.79
C ALA A 458 -3.40 19.30 -14.20
N VAL A 459 -4.04 19.86 -15.23
CA VAL A 459 -3.81 19.47 -16.63
C VAL A 459 -2.38 19.80 -17.05
N GLU A 460 -1.87 20.97 -16.67
CA GLU A 460 -0.51 21.38 -16.93
C GLU A 460 0.52 20.41 -16.35
N LYS A 461 0.32 19.99 -15.09
CA LYS A 461 1.19 19.00 -14.43
C LYS A 461 1.09 17.62 -15.06
N LEU A 462 -0.10 17.22 -15.51
CA LEU A 462 -0.28 15.98 -16.26
C LEU A 462 0.52 15.98 -17.58
N LEU A 463 0.52 17.11 -18.29
CA LEU A 463 1.31 17.26 -19.52
C LEU A 463 2.82 17.27 -19.20
N GLU A 464 3.25 17.98 -18.17
CA GLU A 464 4.65 17.97 -17.69
C GLU A 464 5.10 16.53 -17.39
N CYS A 465 4.27 15.74 -16.71
CA CYS A 465 4.52 14.34 -16.40
C CYS A 465 4.80 13.49 -17.66
N TRP A 466 3.96 13.61 -18.70
CA TRP A 466 4.16 12.89 -19.96
C TRP A 466 5.39 13.33 -20.76
N THR A 467 5.89 14.55 -20.52
CA THR A 467 7.11 15.04 -21.16
C THR A 467 8.38 14.65 -20.42
N VAL A 468 8.33 14.60 -19.09
CA VAL A 468 9.48 14.32 -18.22
C VAL A 468 9.71 12.82 -18.09
N ILE A 469 8.64 12.04 -17.88
CA ILE A 469 8.74 10.61 -17.65
C ILE A 469 8.97 9.90 -18.99
N GLY A 470 10.14 9.29 -19.15
CA GLY A 470 10.46 8.51 -20.35
C GLY A 470 9.62 7.23 -20.48
N ARG A 471 8.96 7.06 -21.65
CA ARG A 471 8.22 5.83 -22.01
C ARG A 471 9.07 4.55 -21.97
N THR A 472 10.39 4.67 -22.16
CA THR A 472 11.32 3.52 -22.07
C THR A 472 11.30 2.86 -20.70
N ARG A 473 11.00 3.61 -19.64
CA ARG A 473 11.05 3.13 -18.26
C ARG A 473 9.68 2.97 -17.63
N PHE A 474 8.76 3.90 -17.90
CA PHE A 474 7.44 3.93 -17.28
C PHE A 474 6.31 3.83 -18.32
N GLY A 475 6.54 3.10 -19.41
CA GLY A 475 5.58 2.95 -20.50
C GLY A 475 4.26 2.36 -20.02
N ASP A 476 4.33 1.29 -19.23
CA ASP A 476 3.17 0.60 -18.69
C ASP A 476 2.37 1.52 -17.74
N GLU A 477 3.03 2.32 -16.92
CA GLU A 477 2.40 3.30 -16.01
C GLU A 477 1.72 4.44 -16.78
N LEU A 478 2.35 4.92 -17.86
CA LEU A 478 1.74 5.91 -18.75
C LEU A 478 0.51 5.32 -19.45
N ASP A 479 0.57 4.06 -19.89
CA ASP A 479 -0.55 3.38 -20.52
C ASP A 479 -1.68 3.09 -19.52
N HIS A 480 -1.36 2.73 -18.27
CA HIS A 480 -2.33 2.67 -17.17
C HIS A 480 -2.98 4.04 -16.92
N GLY A 481 -2.21 5.13 -16.94
CA GLY A 481 -2.73 6.50 -16.86
C GLY A 481 -3.68 6.82 -18.01
N LEU A 482 -3.35 6.43 -19.24
CA LEU A 482 -4.24 6.61 -20.41
C LEU A 482 -5.54 5.79 -20.27
N ALA A 483 -5.45 4.56 -19.79
CA ALA A 483 -6.61 3.70 -19.54
C ALA A 483 -7.54 4.25 -18.45
N MET A 484 -7.02 5.03 -17.49
CA MET A 484 -7.85 5.65 -16.46
C MET A 484 -8.85 6.68 -17.01
N PHE A 485 -8.59 7.28 -18.17
CA PHE A 485 -9.57 8.15 -18.84
C PHE A 485 -10.84 7.40 -19.24
N ASP A 486 -10.76 6.09 -19.49
CA ASP A 486 -11.93 5.26 -19.84
C ASP A 486 -12.93 5.20 -18.67
N SER A 487 -12.47 5.48 -17.43
CA SER A 487 -13.35 5.58 -16.25
C SER A 487 -14.17 6.87 -16.17
N PHE A 488 -13.89 7.89 -16.99
CA PHE A 488 -14.59 9.18 -16.90
C PHE A 488 -16.01 9.08 -17.45
N ALA A 489 -16.18 8.43 -18.61
CA ALA A 489 -17.48 8.29 -19.26
C ALA A 489 -18.57 7.66 -18.34
N PRO A 490 -18.33 6.52 -17.67
CA PRO A 490 -19.32 5.95 -16.75
C PRO A 490 -19.51 6.81 -15.49
N LEU A 491 -18.48 7.52 -15.02
CA LEU A 491 -18.57 8.36 -13.81
C LEU A 491 -19.44 9.62 -14.03
N PHE A 492 -19.43 10.18 -15.25
CA PHE A 492 -20.15 11.40 -15.61
C PHE A 492 -21.41 11.15 -16.45
N ALA A 493 -21.89 9.90 -16.52
CA ALA A 493 -23.04 9.54 -17.36
C ALA A 493 -24.31 10.36 -17.04
N ASP A 494 -24.52 10.64 -15.76
CA ASP A 494 -25.66 11.39 -15.22
C ASP A 494 -25.36 12.89 -15.00
N ASP A 495 -24.16 13.36 -15.37
CA ASP A 495 -23.75 14.76 -15.18
C ASP A 495 -24.36 15.66 -16.28
N PRO A 496 -25.00 16.80 -15.94
CA PRO A 496 -25.62 17.70 -16.92
C PRO A 496 -24.64 18.32 -17.90
N ASP A 497 -23.34 18.43 -17.56
CA ASP A 497 -22.30 18.94 -18.45
C ASP A 497 -21.44 17.82 -19.06
N ARG A 498 -21.96 16.58 -19.16
CA ARG A 498 -21.22 15.41 -19.69
C ARG A 498 -20.52 15.65 -21.03
N GLU A 499 -21.12 16.45 -21.92
CA GLU A 499 -20.55 16.72 -23.25
C GLU A 499 -19.29 17.58 -23.16
N VAL A 500 -19.31 18.61 -22.31
CA VAL A 500 -18.16 19.48 -22.04
C VAL A 500 -17.05 18.68 -21.36
N ILE A 501 -17.40 17.81 -20.41
CA ILE A 501 -16.45 16.93 -19.72
C ILE A 501 -15.82 15.93 -20.71
N ALA A 502 -16.62 15.32 -21.58
CA ALA A 502 -16.15 14.41 -22.62
C ALA A 502 -15.24 15.12 -23.63
N GLU A 503 -15.55 16.37 -23.99
CA GLU A 503 -14.72 17.20 -24.86
C GLU A 503 -13.36 17.48 -24.22
N ILE A 504 -13.32 17.95 -22.97
CA ILE A 504 -12.08 18.19 -22.22
C ILE A 504 -11.25 16.90 -22.12
N THR A 505 -11.92 15.79 -21.80
CA THR A 505 -11.29 14.46 -21.70
C THR A 505 -10.63 14.05 -23.03
N ARG A 506 -11.35 14.22 -24.15
CA ARG A 506 -10.85 13.92 -25.49
C ARG A 506 -9.68 14.82 -25.89
N MET A 507 -9.74 16.12 -25.57
CA MET A 507 -8.66 17.08 -25.84
C MET A 507 -7.38 16.70 -25.11
N VAL A 508 -7.47 16.47 -23.79
CA VAL A 508 -6.32 16.13 -22.95
C VAL A 508 -5.75 14.76 -23.36
N ARG A 509 -6.58 13.72 -23.45
CA ARG A 509 -6.14 12.37 -23.86
C ARG A 509 -5.51 12.37 -25.25
N GLY A 510 -6.12 13.08 -26.21
CA GLY A 510 -5.60 13.20 -27.57
C GLY A 510 -4.21 13.84 -27.61
N GLN A 511 -3.98 14.86 -26.79
CA GLN A 511 -2.67 15.48 -26.68
C GLN A 511 -1.63 14.53 -26.07
N LEU A 512 -1.98 13.79 -25.02
CA LEU A 512 -1.07 12.82 -24.39
C LEU A 512 -0.67 11.67 -25.34
N MET A 513 -1.54 11.29 -26.27
CA MET A 513 -1.26 10.25 -27.26
C MET A 513 -0.45 10.74 -28.46
N THR A 514 -0.70 11.96 -28.93
CA THR A 514 -0.17 12.44 -30.23
C THR A 514 0.94 13.48 -30.12
N GLY A 515 1.05 14.18 -28.98
CA GLY A 515 1.98 15.29 -28.79
C GLY A 515 1.78 16.47 -29.76
N GLY A 516 0.66 16.51 -30.49
CA GLY A 516 0.54 17.30 -31.73
C GLY A 516 0.19 18.78 -31.56
N ALA A 517 -0.44 19.20 -30.46
CA ALA A 517 -0.75 20.62 -30.21
C ALA A 517 0.32 21.28 -29.32
N SER A 518 0.48 22.60 -29.41
CA SER A 518 1.29 23.32 -28.41
C SER A 518 0.59 23.28 -27.05
N ARG A 519 1.37 23.08 -25.97
CA ARG A 519 0.86 23.04 -24.59
C ARG A 519 -0.04 24.23 -24.29
N GLU A 520 0.38 25.43 -24.67
CA GLU A 520 -0.38 26.68 -24.50
C GLU A 520 -1.73 26.66 -25.21
N SER A 521 -1.80 26.12 -26.44
CA SER A 521 -3.04 26.04 -27.21
C SER A 521 -4.03 25.06 -26.58
N LEU A 522 -3.56 23.91 -26.07
CA LEU A 522 -4.42 22.98 -25.34
C LEU A 522 -4.93 23.62 -24.05
N MET A 523 -4.06 24.25 -23.26
CA MET A 523 -4.43 24.91 -22.01
C MET A 523 -5.53 25.95 -22.22
N LEU A 524 -5.40 26.76 -23.29
CA LEU A 524 -6.37 27.77 -23.65
C LEU A 524 -7.70 27.18 -24.14
N ALA A 525 -7.67 26.08 -24.90
CA ALA A 525 -8.87 25.36 -25.32
C ALA A 525 -9.62 24.72 -24.15
N VAL A 526 -8.90 24.03 -23.24
CA VAL A 526 -9.47 23.46 -22.01
C VAL A 526 -10.04 24.54 -21.12
N GLY A 527 -9.34 25.67 -20.96
CA GLY A 527 -9.82 26.82 -20.18
C GLY A 527 -11.14 27.35 -20.70
N ARG A 528 -11.24 27.61 -22.01
CA ARG A 528 -12.48 28.09 -22.65
C ARG A 528 -13.64 27.11 -22.51
N ALA A 529 -13.39 25.81 -22.65
CA ALA A 529 -14.42 24.79 -22.50
C ALA A 529 -14.90 24.67 -21.04
N TYR A 530 -13.98 24.77 -20.08
CA TYR A 530 -14.28 24.56 -18.65
C TYR A 530 -14.84 25.79 -17.93
N GLU A 531 -14.44 27.00 -18.31
CA GLU A 531 -14.81 28.24 -17.62
C GLU A 531 -16.34 28.43 -17.40
N PRO A 532 -17.22 28.09 -18.36
CA PRO A 532 -18.67 28.18 -18.18
C PRO A 532 -19.24 27.23 -17.12
N ILE A 533 -18.58 26.10 -16.85
CA ILE A 533 -19.06 25.09 -15.89
C ILE A 533 -18.35 25.20 -14.55
N GLY A 534 -17.06 25.59 -14.54
CA GLY A 534 -16.28 25.80 -13.32
C GLY A 534 -16.73 27.01 -12.49
N ARG A 535 -17.32 28.03 -13.13
CA ARG A 535 -17.83 29.23 -12.44
C ARG A 535 -19.27 29.12 -11.94
N ARG A 536 -20.09 28.19 -12.46
CA ARG A 536 -21.49 27.99 -12.03
C ARG A 536 -21.61 27.58 -10.55
N THR A 537 -20.58 26.92 -10.01
CA THR A 537 -20.55 26.40 -8.64
C THR A 537 -19.83 27.32 -7.64
N ALA A 538 -19.06 28.30 -8.10
CA ALA A 538 -18.34 29.24 -7.23
C ALA A 538 -19.27 30.16 -6.41
N GLY A 539 -20.58 30.14 -6.66
CA GLY A 539 -21.61 30.83 -5.87
C GLY A 539 -22.35 29.97 -4.85
N ARG A 540 -21.89 28.74 -4.57
CA ARG A 540 -22.48 27.85 -3.54
C ARG A 540 -21.40 27.30 -2.61
N TYR A 541 -20.71 28.18 -1.90
CA TYR A 541 -20.05 27.88 -0.62
C TYR A 541 -20.10 29.10 0.29
#